data_AF-A0A942BVE6-F1
#
_entry.id   AF-A0A942BVE6-F1
#
_cell.length_a   1.000
_cell.length_b   1.000
_cell.length_c   1.000
_cell.angle_alpha   90.00
_cell.angle_beta   90.00
_cell.angle_gamma   90.00
#
_symmetry.space_group_name_H-M   'P 1'
#
loop_
_entity.id
_entity.type
_entity.pdbx_description
1 polymer ?
#
loop_
_entity_poly.entity_id
_entity_poly.type
_entity_poly.pdbx_seq_one_letter_code
_entity_poly.pdbx_strand_id
1 'polypeptide(L)'
;MNCIDIGTIQAFLDGELDLARSAEVSEHIDECDACALMLSEAEGEEAVIMPALARELDALVPTQRLWAKINDHIETEKRERPWYQKLGALALTLLARPSFAVATAALLFVVIGTGFWLSNKPEANDQAAIATVNKPVAMVAKAANGPDRPSPAADPKAEVFDDIRPSRQLRPRTTTAAYTASEPARATHASVKLDPAEMDYENTIAGLSRSLQGQKDSVMAVSERIAFERDMALVNNTIDKMRAQIRKDPNDASARQVLYNSYQNKIDLLNSVSQKQELVASLR
;
A
#
# COMPACT_ATOMS: atom_id res chain seq x y z
N MET A 1 -46.13 -4.84 -3.32
CA MET A 1 -44.95 -4.25 -2.67
C MET A 1 -44.44 -3.13 -3.56
N ASN A 2 -43.91 -2.05 -3.00
CA ASN A 2 -43.35 -0.96 -3.81
C ASN A 2 -41.94 -1.36 -4.24
N CYS A 3 -41.59 -1.11 -5.50
CA CYS A 3 -40.25 -1.37 -6.01
C CYS A 3 -39.22 -0.43 -5.38
N ILE A 4 -37.99 -0.91 -5.29
CA ILE A 4 -36.83 -0.12 -4.86
C ILE A 4 -36.48 0.91 -5.94
N ASP A 5 -36.03 2.09 -5.53
CA ASP A 5 -35.57 3.11 -6.45
C ASP A 5 -34.19 2.77 -7.05
N ILE A 6 -33.94 3.26 -8.27
CA ILE A 6 -32.70 2.99 -9.00
C ILE A 6 -31.44 3.45 -8.24
N GLY A 7 -31.53 4.53 -7.46
CA GLY A 7 -30.40 5.05 -6.69
C GLY A 7 -30.01 4.11 -5.55
N THR A 8 -30.99 3.50 -4.88
CA THR A 8 -30.74 2.47 -3.86
C THR A 8 -30.15 1.19 -4.47
N ILE A 9 -30.57 0.79 -5.68
CA ILE A 9 -29.97 -0.36 -6.38
C ILE A 9 -28.52 -0.08 -6.78
N GLN A 10 -28.22 1.13 -7.26
CA GLN A 10 -26.84 1.54 -7.55
C GLN A 10 -25.98 1.57 -6.29
N ALA A 11 -26.47 2.18 -5.19
CA ALA A 11 -25.78 2.18 -3.92
C ALA A 11 -25.56 0.77 -3.35
N PHE A 12 -26.47 -0.18 -3.63
CA PHE A 12 -26.30 -1.59 -3.31
C PHE A 12 -25.16 -2.23 -4.11
N LEU A 13 -25.11 -1.99 -5.43
CA LEU A 13 -24.03 -2.47 -6.31
C LEU A 13 -22.66 -1.90 -5.94
N ASP A 14 -22.60 -0.60 -5.65
CA ASP A 14 -21.37 0.10 -5.26
C ASP A 14 -20.90 -0.24 -3.83
N GLY A 15 -21.72 -0.99 -3.06
CA GLY A 15 -21.42 -1.37 -1.68
C GLY A 15 -21.49 -0.20 -0.69
N GLU A 16 -22.22 0.87 -1.02
CA GLU A 16 -22.37 2.06 -0.19
C GLU A 16 -23.47 1.94 0.87
N LEU A 17 -24.32 0.90 0.78
CA LEU A 17 -25.36 0.63 1.78
C LEU A 17 -24.79 0.02 3.06
N ASP A 18 -25.45 0.31 4.19
CA ASP A 18 -25.16 -0.38 5.45
C ASP A 18 -25.61 -1.86 5.41
N LEU A 19 -25.14 -2.64 6.39
CA LEU A 19 -25.42 -4.09 6.47
C LEU A 19 -26.90 -4.43 6.65
N ALA A 20 -27.68 -3.55 7.28
CA ALA A 20 -29.10 -3.82 7.51
C ALA A 20 -29.90 -3.58 6.23
N ARG A 21 -29.59 -2.50 5.52
CA ARG A 21 -30.26 -2.07 4.31
C ARG A 21 -29.87 -2.91 3.10
N SER A 22 -28.61 -3.35 3.02
CA SER A 22 -28.20 -4.33 2.00
C SER A 22 -28.93 -5.68 2.14
N ALA A 23 -29.18 -6.14 3.37
CA ALA A 23 -29.98 -7.35 3.59
C ALA A 23 -31.44 -7.18 3.16
N GLU A 24 -32.07 -6.04 3.49
CA GLU A 24 -33.43 -5.71 3.06
C GLU A 24 -33.56 -5.63 1.53
N VAL A 25 -32.58 -5.00 0.87
CA VAL A 25 -32.54 -4.89 -0.59
C VAL A 25 -32.36 -6.27 -1.24
N SER A 26 -31.45 -7.10 -0.71
CA SER A 26 -31.25 -8.48 -1.17
C SER A 26 -32.52 -9.31 -1.07
N GLU A 27 -33.21 -9.27 0.07
CA GLU A 27 -34.47 -9.99 0.29
C GLU A 27 -35.56 -9.53 -0.68
N HIS A 28 -35.66 -8.23 -0.93
CA HIS A 28 -36.62 -7.70 -1.91
C HIS A 28 -36.31 -8.14 -3.35
N ILE A 29 -35.03 -8.15 -3.74
CA ILE A 29 -34.62 -8.57 -5.10
C ILE A 29 -34.96 -10.04 -5.34
N ASP A 30 -34.83 -10.89 -4.32
CA ASP A 30 -35.20 -12.30 -4.40
C ASP A 30 -36.72 -12.50 -4.63
N GLU A 31 -37.55 -11.56 -4.17
CA GLU A 31 -39.01 -11.63 -4.27
C GLU A 31 -39.61 -10.79 -5.42
N CYS A 32 -38.82 -9.92 -6.07
CA CYS A 32 -39.31 -8.94 -7.03
C CYS A 32 -38.53 -8.98 -8.37
N ASP A 33 -39.12 -9.64 -9.37
CA ASP A 33 -38.55 -9.79 -10.73
C ASP A 33 -38.17 -8.45 -11.39
N ALA A 34 -38.94 -7.39 -11.14
CA ALA A 34 -38.67 -6.07 -11.72
C ALA A 34 -37.39 -5.44 -11.16
N CYS A 35 -37.14 -5.61 -9.86
CA CYS A 35 -35.91 -5.14 -9.22
C CYS A 35 -34.72 -6.03 -9.58
N ALA A 36 -34.92 -7.35 -9.72
CA ALA A 36 -33.90 -8.26 -10.21
C ALA A 36 -33.47 -7.93 -11.66
N LEU A 37 -34.42 -7.59 -12.53
CA LEU A 37 -34.12 -7.16 -13.90
C LEU A 37 -33.31 -5.85 -13.91
N MET A 38 -33.71 -4.87 -13.10
CA MET A 38 -33.00 -3.60 -12.99
C MET A 38 -31.57 -3.77 -12.46
N LEU A 39 -31.37 -4.67 -11.48
CA LEU A 39 -30.04 -5.04 -11.00
C LEU A 39 -29.19 -5.62 -12.14
N SER A 40 -29.74 -6.58 -12.90
CA SER A 40 -29.01 -7.22 -13.99
C SER A 40 -28.65 -6.26 -15.14
N GLU A 41 -29.49 -5.25 -15.39
CA GLU A 41 -29.22 -4.21 -16.38
C GLU A 41 -28.06 -3.32 -15.93
N ALA A 42 -28.05 -2.90 -14.66
CA ALA A 42 -26.97 -2.12 -14.09
C ALA A 42 -25.63 -2.88 -14.05
N GLU A 43 -25.62 -4.16 -13.67
CA GLU A 43 -24.44 -5.03 -13.75
C GLU A 43 -23.94 -5.17 -15.21
N GLY A 44 -24.87 -5.24 -16.17
CA GLY A 44 -24.56 -5.30 -17.59
C GLY A 44 -23.87 -4.03 -18.11
N GLU A 45 -24.30 -2.86 -17.66
CA GLU A 45 -23.67 -1.57 -17.98
C GLU A 45 -22.26 -1.49 -17.38
N GLU A 46 -22.09 -1.89 -16.12
CA GLU A 46 -20.79 -1.92 -15.44
C GLU A 46 -19.80 -2.86 -16.15
N ALA A 47 -20.26 -4.05 -16.55
CA ALA A 47 -19.44 -5.05 -17.24
C ALA A 47 -18.88 -4.56 -18.58
N VAL A 48 -19.49 -3.56 -19.22
CA VAL A 48 -18.95 -2.93 -20.44
C VAL A 48 -17.86 -1.91 -20.11
N ILE A 49 -18.05 -1.14 -19.04
CA ILE A 49 -17.17 -0.01 -18.68
C ILE A 49 -15.90 -0.51 -17.96
N MET A 50 -16.03 -1.42 -17.01
CA MET A 50 -14.93 -1.86 -16.14
C MET A 50 -13.74 -2.46 -16.91
N PRO A 51 -13.91 -3.30 -17.95
CA PRO A 51 -12.77 -3.82 -18.73
C PRO A 51 -12.02 -2.74 -19.51
N ALA A 52 -12.70 -1.68 -19.94
CA ALA A 52 -12.08 -0.56 -20.63
C ALA A 52 -11.23 0.27 -19.67
N LEU A 53 -11.74 0.52 -18.45
CA LEU A 53 -11.03 1.25 -17.40
C LEU A 53 -9.94 0.42 -16.72
N ALA A 54 -10.04 -0.92 -16.75
CA ALA A 54 -9.09 -1.82 -16.08
C ALA A 54 -7.63 -1.54 -16.47
N ARG A 55 -7.36 -1.16 -17.72
CA ARG A 55 -6.01 -0.82 -18.19
C ARG A 55 -5.44 0.44 -17.55
N GLU A 56 -6.28 1.43 -17.28
CA GLU A 56 -5.88 2.66 -16.61
C GLU A 56 -5.82 2.46 -15.09
N LEU A 57 -6.80 1.76 -14.52
CA LEU A 57 -6.82 1.37 -13.12
C LEU A 57 -5.59 0.54 -12.75
N ASP A 58 -5.20 -0.47 -13.54
CA ASP A 58 -3.99 -1.28 -13.30
C ASP A 58 -2.70 -0.46 -13.33
N ALA A 59 -2.67 0.67 -14.05
CA ALA A 59 -1.54 1.58 -14.07
C ALA A 59 -1.50 2.50 -12.84
N LEU A 60 -2.65 2.79 -12.22
CA LEU A 60 -2.80 3.64 -11.04
C LEU A 60 -2.84 2.84 -9.72
N VAL A 61 -3.19 1.56 -9.74
CA VAL A 61 -3.20 0.70 -8.56
C VAL A 61 -1.75 0.57 -8.07
N PRO A 62 -1.49 0.84 -6.79
CA PRO A 62 -0.17 0.65 -6.23
C PRO A 62 0.35 -0.75 -6.55
N THR A 63 1.60 -0.84 -7.00
CA THR A 63 2.23 -2.12 -7.35
C THR A 63 1.92 -3.18 -6.30
N GLN A 64 1.77 -4.45 -6.70
CA GLN A 64 1.54 -5.60 -5.81
C GLN A 64 2.48 -5.60 -4.58
N ARG A 65 3.65 -5.00 -4.74
CA ARG A 65 4.62 -4.74 -3.69
C ARG A 65 4.18 -3.74 -2.61
N LEU A 66 3.57 -2.61 -2.96
CA LEU A 66 3.04 -1.68 -1.95
C LEU A 66 1.96 -2.38 -1.13
N TRP A 67 1.10 -3.15 -1.80
CA TRP A 67 0.11 -3.99 -1.14
C TRP A 67 0.75 -5.03 -0.21
N ALA A 68 1.80 -5.72 -0.66
CA ALA A 68 2.54 -6.66 0.19
C ALA A 68 3.14 -5.96 1.43
N LYS A 69 3.69 -4.75 1.26
CA LYS A 69 4.24 -3.95 2.37
C LYS A 69 3.16 -3.46 3.33
N ILE A 70 2.01 -3.02 2.82
CA ILE A 70 0.85 -2.63 3.63
C ILE A 70 0.35 -3.85 4.42
N ASN A 71 0.21 -5.01 3.76
CA ASN A 71 -0.27 -6.22 4.42
C ASN A 71 0.71 -6.71 5.49
N ASP A 72 2.02 -6.70 5.22
CA ASP A 72 3.06 -6.98 6.21
C ASP A 72 3.00 -6.01 7.39
N HIS A 73 2.77 -4.72 7.14
CA HIS A 73 2.63 -3.73 8.21
C HIS A 73 1.37 -3.94 9.07
N ILE A 74 0.27 -4.38 8.46
CA ILE A 74 -0.97 -4.75 9.18
C ILE A 74 -0.76 -6.03 10.00
N GLU A 75 -0.06 -7.02 9.46
CA GLU A 75 0.23 -8.27 10.16
C GLU A 75 1.17 -8.06 11.33
N THR A 76 2.22 -7.25 11.16
CA THR A 76 3.13 -6.86 12.24
C THR A 76 2.40 -6.08 13.33
N GLU A 77 1.55 -5.11 12.99
CA GLU A 77 0.74 -4.38 13.98
C GLU A 77 -0.23 -5.32 14.73
N LYS A 78 -0.87 -6.27 14.04
CA LYS A 78 -1.72 -7.30 14.66
C LYS A 78 -0.93 -8.23 15.60
N ARG A 79 0.33 -8.50 15.29
CA ARG A 79 1.23 -9.36 16.06
C ARG A 79 1.81 -8.64 17.28
N GLU A 80 2.13 -7.36 17.11
CA GLU A 80 2.64 -6.48 18.16
C GLU A 80 1.54 -5.88 19.03
N ARG A 81 0.26 -6.06 18.66
CA ARG A 81 -0.88 -5.68 19.49
C ARG A 81 -0.70 -6.28 20.89
N PRO A 82 -0.49 -5.44 21.91
CA PRO A 82 -0.10 -5.92 23.21
C PRO A 82 -1.19 -6.81 23.82
N TRP A 83 -0.77 -7.93 24.40
CA TRP A 83 -1.66 -8.93 25.01
C TRP A 83 -2.67 -8.34 26.01
N TYR A 84 -2.34 -7.21 26.66
CA TYR A 84 -3.23 -6.51 27.59
C TYR A 84 -4.45 -5.86 26.91
N GLN A 85 -4.37 -5.45 25.62
CA GLN A 85 -5.55 -4.96 24.89
C GLN A 85 -6.53 -6.09 24.55
N LYS A 86 -6.01 -7.31 24.28
CA LYS A 86 -6.85 -8.51 24.08
C LYS A 86 -7.53 -8.94 25.39
N LEU A 87 -6.83 -8.81 26.53
CA LEU A 87 -7.42 -9.06 27.85
C LEU A 87 -8.43 -8.00 28.28
N GLY A 88 -8.23 -6.73 27.95
CA GLY A 88 -9.18 -5.66 28.26
C GLY A 88 -10.55 -5.89 27.60
N ALA A 89 -10.56 -6.32 26.34
CA ALA A 89 -11.78 -6.68 25.62
C ALA A 89 -12.47 -7.92 26.24
N LEU A 90 -11.70 -8.96 26.60
CA LEU A 90 -12.22 -10.14 27.30
C LEU A 90 -12.77 -9.80 28.68
N ALA A 91 -12.06 -9.00 29.48
CA ALA A 91 -12.48 -8.57 30.81
C ALA A 91 -13.78 -7.75 30.77
N LEU A 92 -13.92 -6.83 29.80
CA LEU A 92 -15.14 -6.06 29.61
C LEU A 92 -16.33 -6.94 29.19
N THR A 93 -16.12 -7.93 28.32
CA THR A 93 -17.20 -8.88 27.94
C THR A 93 -17.59 -9.85 29.07
N LEU A 94 -16.65 -10.20 29.96
CA LEU A 94 -16.90 -11.01 31.15
C LEU A 94 -17.59 -10.22 32.27
N LEU A 95 -17.24 -8.94 32.45
CA LEU A 95 -17.88 -8.02 33.40
C LEU A 95 -19.28 -7.57 32.97
N ALA A 96 -19.58 -7.61 31.67
CA ALA A 96 -20.91 -7.32 31.13
C ALA A 96 -21.95 -8.45 31.36
N ARG A 97 -21.51 -9.63 31.84
CA ARG A 97 -22.42 -10.74 32.20
C ARG A 97 -22.68 -10.74 33.71
N PRO A 98 -23.91 -10.47 34.18
CA PRO A 98 -24.21 -10.29 35.61
C PRO A 98 -24.01 -11.57 36.46
N SER A 99 -23.89 -12.75 35.83
CA SER A 99 -23.72 -14.04 36.50
C SER A 99 -22.29 -14.31 37.01
N PHE A 100 -21.28 -13.51 36.64
CA PHE A 100 -19.88 -13.75 37.02
C PHE A 100 -19.24 -12.66 37.92
N ALA A 101 -19.95 -11.56 38.18
CA ALA A 101 -19.42 -10.39 38.90
C ALA A 101 -19.00 -10.67 40.36
N VAL A 102 -19.65 -11.63 41.04
CA VAL A 102 -19.38 -11.92 42.46
C VAL A 102 -18.12 -12.77 42.64
N ALA A 103 -17.86 -13.71 41.75
CA ALA A 103 -16.70 -14.61 41.83
C ALA A 103 -15.38 -13.90 41.47
N THR A 104 -15.42 -12.93 40.54
CA THR A 104 -14.23 -12.19 40.11
C THR A 104 -13.79 -11.13 41.13
N ALA A 105 -14.73 -10.50 41.85
CA ALA A 105 -14.40 -9.55 42.92
C ALA A 105 -13.65 -10.24 44.07
N ALA A 106 -14.08 -11.44 44.47
CA ALA A 106 -13.41 -12.20 45.53
C ALA A 106 -11.96 -12.58 45.17
N LEU A 107 -11.70 -12.97 43.91
CA LEU A 107 -10.35 -13.31 43.45
C LEU A 107 -9.41 -12.09 43.40
N LEU A 108 -9.90 -10.93 42.98
CA LEU A 108 -9.10 -9.70 42.99
C LEU A 108 -8.72 -9.27 44.42
N PHE A 109 -9.63 -9.41 45.39
CA PHE A 109 -9.32 -9.13 46.80
C PHE A 109 -8.28 -10.09 47.38
N VAL A 110 -8.29 -11.38 47.00
CA VAL A 110 -7.29 -12.37 47.44
C VAL A 110 -5.90 -12.08 46.85
N VAL A 111 -5.82 -11.72 45.56
CA VAL A 111 -4.53 -11.38 44.92
C VAL A 111 -3.94 -10.09 45.49
N ILE A 112 -4.75 -9.04 45.69
CA ILE A 112 -4.28 -7.78 46.28
C ILE A 112 -3.89 -7.98 47.76
N GLY A 113 -4.65 -8.79 48.51
CA GLY A 113 -4.35 -9.09 49.91
C GLY A 113 -3.06 -9.89 50.12
N THR A 114 -2.79 -10.89 49.27
CA THR A 114 -1.55 -11.69 49.34
C THR A 114 -0.32 -10.89 48.90
N GLY A 115 -0.43 -10.02 47.89
CA GLY A 115 0.63 -9.11 47.47
C GLY A 115 1.04 -8.11 48.57
N PHE A 116 0.06 -7.56 49.29
CA PHE A 116 0.32 -6.61 50.39
C PHE A 116 0.93 -7.30 51.63
N TRP A 117 0.55 -8.55 51.91
CA TRP A 117 1.05 -9.29 53.08
C TRP A 117 2.49 -9.80 52.91
N LEU A 118 2.90 -10.13 51.67
CA LEU A 118 4.30 -10.52 51.40
C LEU A 118 5.26 -9.32 51.28
N SER A 119 4.76 -8.11 50.99
CA SER A 119 5.60 -6.92 50.83
C SER A 119 5.91 -6.18 52.13
N ASN A 120 5.36 -6.63 53.27
CA ASN A 120 5.50 -5.98 54.57
C ASN A 120 6.45 -6.76 55.51
N LYS A 121 7.62 -7.17 55.00
CA LYS A 121 8.75 -7.56 55.87
C LYS A 121 9.60 -6.31 56.14
N PRO A 122 9.88 -5.97 57.40
CA PRO A 122 10.72 -4.83 57.72
C PRO A 122 12.18 -5.17 57.43
N GLU A 123 12.72 -4.63 56.33
CA GLU A 123 14.16 -4.64 56.11
C GLU A 123 14.83 -3.57 56.98
N ALA A 124 15.86 -4.03 57.68
CA ALA A 124 16.69 -3.24 58.55
C ALA A 124 17.45 -2.17 57.76
N ASN A 125 17.47 -0.99 58.37
CA ASN A 125 18.25 0.18 58.02
C ASN A 125 19.74 -0.15 57.88
N ASP A 126 20.30 0.00 56.67
CA ASP A 126 21.73 0.26 56.48
C ASP A 126 21.90 1.46 55.55
N GLN A 127 22.31 2.57 56.17
CA GLN A 127 22.79 3.75 55.49
C GLN A 127 24.25 3.54 55.10
N ALA A 128 24.56 3.64 53.81
CA ALA A 128 25.89 3.98 53.34
C ALA A 128 25.77 5.05 52.25
N ALA A 129 26.42 6.17 52.53
CA ALA A 129 26.50 7.37 51.71
C ALA A 129 27.22 7.14 50.36
N ILE A 130 27.05 8.06 49.41
CA ILE A 130 28.08 9.03 48.96
C ILE A 130 27.63 9.73 47.64
N ALA A 131 27.80 11.06 47.65
CA ALA A 131 28.08 12.01 46.56
C ALA A 131 27.02 12.37 45.48
N THR A 132 26.47 13.58 45.67
CA THR A 132 26.51 14.75 44.76
C THR A 132 26.88 14.55 43.28
N VAL A 133 26.10 15.15 42.37
CA VAL A 133 26.53 16.30 41.53
C VAL A 133 25.32 16.99 40.86
N ASN A 134 25.50 18.28 40.66
CA ASN A 134 24.55 19.35 40.38
C ASN A 134 23.98 19.45 38.94
N LYS A 135 22.74 19.98 38.93
CA LYS A 135 22.16 21.07 38.11
C LYS A 135 21.42 20.81 36.79
N PRO A 136 20.40 21.66 36.50
CA PRO A 136 19.35 21.42 35.51
C PRO A 136 19.52 22.27 34.24
N VAL A 137 18.87 21.87 33.14
CA VAL A 137 18.49 22.78 32.05
C VAL A 137 17.13 22.36 31.50
N ALA A 138 16.16 23.26 31.67
CA ALA A 138 14.94 23.30 30.88
C ALA A 138 15.28 23.83 29.48
N MET A 139 14.77 23.20 28.42
CA MET A 139 14.53 23.89 27.16
C MET A 139 13.12 23.61 26.65
N VAL A 140 12.44 24.73 26.48
CA VAL A 140 11.24 25.00 25.73
C VAL A 140 11.50 24.77 24.24
N ALA A 141 10.58 24.11 23.54
CA ALA A 141 10.36 24.25 22.10
C ALA A 141 8.84 24.21 21.89
N LYS A 142 8.13 25.34 21.94
CA LYS A 142 7.85 26.25 20.82
C LYS A 142 7.37 25.51 19.57
N ALA A 143 6.05 25.34 19.51
CA ALA A 143 5.31 25.09 18.29
C ALA A 143 5.48 26.27 17.32
N ALA A 144 5.83 25.98 16.08
CA ALA A 144 5.86 26.94 14.99
C ALA A 144 5.12 26.34 13.79
N ASN A 145 3.91 26.89 13.58
CA ASN A 145 3.25 27.25 12.33
C ASN A 145 3.75 26.55 11.04
N GLY A 146 2.84 25.79 10.44
CA GLY A 146 2.95 25.34 9.06
C GLY A 146 2.71 26.49 8.07
N PRO A 147 3.38 26.48 6.90
CA PRO A 147 3.12 27.44 5.84
C PRO A 147 2.00 26.95 4.91
N ASP A 148 0.98 27.78 4.81
CA ASP A 148 0.30 28.27 3.61
C ASP A 148 0.18 27.36 2.38
N ARG A 149 -1.08 26.97 2.13
CA ARG A 149 -1.62 26.58 0.81
C ARG A 149 -1.65 27.79 -0.12
N PRO A 150 -1.09 27.72 -1.34
CA PRO A 150 -1.52 28.58 -2.42
C PRO A 150 -2.77 28.02 -3.11
N SER A 151 -3.78 28.88 -3.17
CA SER A 151 -4.96 28.80 -4.02
C SER A 151 -4.59 28.91 -5.51
N PRO A 152 -5.28 28.21 -6.42
CA PRO A 152 -5.40 28.63 -7.79
C PRO A 152 -6.84 29.08 -8.09
N ALA A 153 -6.97 30.35 -8.45
CA ALA A 153 -8.09 30.89 -9.19
C ALA A 153 -7.82 30.81 -10.70
N ALA A 154 -8.92 30.83 -11.46
CA ALA A 154 -9.07 31.12 -12.89
C ALA A 154 -9.17 29.93 -13.88
N ASP A 155 -10.42 29.69 -14.27
CA ASP A 155 -10.95 29.40 -15.61
C ASP A 155 -10.05 28.76 -16.68
N PRO A 156 -10.56 27.68 -17.30
CA PRO A 156 -10.47 27.49 -18.73
C PRO A 156 -11.84 27.75 -19.39
N LYS A 157 -11.81 28.63 -20.38
CA LYS A 157 -12.87 28.84 -21.37
C LYS A 157 -13.32 27.50 -21.95
N ALA A 158 -14.64 27.30 -21.99
CA ALA A 158 -15.29 26.26 -22.75
C ALA A 158 -14.95 26.43 -24.24
N GLU A 159 -14.18 25.50 -24.80
CA GLU A 159 -14.14 25.28 -26.23
C GLU A 159 -15.31 24.38 -26.62
N VAL A 160 -16.11 24.92 -27.54
CA VAL A 160 -17.26 24.29 -28.17
C VAL A 160 -16.78 23.09 -28.99
N PHE A 161 -17.24 21.89 -28.66
CA PHE A 161 -17.09 20.71 -29.50
C PHE A 161 -18.19 20.74 -30.58
N ASP A 162 -17.81 21.01 -31.82
CA ASP A 162 -18.65 20.82 -33.00
C ASP A 162 -18.65 19.34 -33.43
N ASP A 163 -19.87 18.85 -33.68
CA ASP A 163 -20.31 17.64 -34.40
C ASP A 163 -19.26 16.63 -34.90
N ILE A 164 -19.20 15.48 -34.22
CA ILE A 164 -18.60 14.25 -34.77
C ILE A 164 -19.65 13.52 -35.62
N ARG A 165 -19.51 13.65 -36.93
CA ARG A 165 -20.19 12.85 -37.96
C ARG A 165 -19.58 11.43 -37.98
N PRO A 166 -20.36 10.34 -37.90
CA PRO A 166 -19.80 8.99 -37.87
C PRO A 166 -19.15 8.63 -39.22
N SER A 167 -17.83 8.48 -39.22
CA SER A 167 -17.08 7.97 -40.36
C SER A 167 -17.23 6.47 -40.49
N ARG A 168 -17.63 6.09 -41.71
CA ARG A 168 -17.83 4.75 -42.27
C ARG A 168 -16.69 3.79 -41.90
N GLN A 169 -17.07 2.65 -41.29
CA GLN A 169 -16.17 1.56 -40.90
C GLN A 169 -15.31 1.08 -42.08
N LEU A 170 -13.98 1.18 -41.95
CA LEU A 170 -13.04 0.37 -42.73
C LEU A 170 -12.73 -0.91 -41.94
N ARG A 171 -12.92 -2.05 -42.61
CA ARG A 171 -12.61 -3.39 -42.10
C ARG A 171 -11.12 -3.52 -41.75
N PRO A 172 -10.76 -4.18 -40.62
CA PRO A 172 -9.37 -4.43 -40.28
C PRO A 172 -8.79 -5.48 -41.22
N ARG A 173 -7.69 -5.12 -41.87
CA ARG A 173 -6.85 -6.01 -42.68
C ARG A 173 -5.90 -6.72 -41.72
N THR A 174 -5.92 -8.05 -41.70
CA THR A 174 -4.99 -8.88 -40.95
C THR A 174 -3.57 -8.67 -41.49
N THR A 175 -2.77 -7.87 -40.78
CA THR A 175 -1.32 -7.82 -40.93
C THR A 175 -0.71 -8.88 -40.03
N THR A 176 -0.22 -9.96 -40.64
CA THR A 176 0.70 -10.91 -40.02
C THR A 176 1.98 -10.18 -39.62
N ALA A 177 2.24 -10.08 -38.32
CA ALA A 177 3.48 -9.53 -37.79
C ALA A 177 4.61 -10.55 -38.02
N ALA A 178 5.55 -10.21 -38.90
CA ALA A 178 6.84 -10.89 -38.98
C ALA A 178 7.71 -10.40 -37.81
N TYR A 179 7.94 -11.27 -36.82
CA TYR A 179 8.94 -11.05 -35.79
C TYR A 179 10.33 -11.16 -36.43
N THR A 180 10.92 -10.03 -36.81
CA THR A 180 12.38 -9.94 -36.93
C THR A 180 12.93 -9.87 -35.52
N ALA A 181 13.64 -10.91 -35.10
CA ALA A 181 14.44 -10.88 -33.88
C ALA A 181 15.50 -9.78 -34.01
N SER A 182 15.18 -8.60 -33.48
CA SER A 182 16.18 -7.56 -33.26
C SER A 182 17.09 -8.05 -32.14
N GLU A 183 18.28 -8.49 -32.54
CA GLU A 183 19.46 -8.67 -31.71
C GLU A 183 19.57 -7.51 -30.71
N PRO A 184 19.86 -7.75 -29.42
CA PRO A 184 19.94 -6.69 -28.44
C PRO A 184 21.11 -5.78 -28.82
N ALA A 185 20.79 -4.63 -29.39
CA ALA A 185 21.74 -3.55 -29.58
C ALA A 185 22.35 -3.27 -28.21
N ARG A 186 23.62 -3.65 -28.07
CA ARG A 186 24.46 -3.30 -26.93
C ARG A 186 24.54 -1.78 -26.93
N ALA A 187 23.61 -1.16 -26.21
CA ALA A 187 23.57 0.27 -26.01
C ALA A 187 24.88 0.66 -25.34
N THR A 188 25.82 1.17 -26.13
CA THR A 188 27.01 1.83 -25.62
C THR A 188 26.53 2.99 -24.78
N HIS A 189 26.69 2.86 -23.46
CA HIS A 189 26.49 3.92 -22.49
C HIS A 189 27.45 5.06 -22.83
N ALA A 190 27.00 5.99 -23.69
CA ALA A 190 27.66 7.27 -23.83
C ALA A 190 27.68 7.89 -22.43
N SER A 191 28.87 8.21 -21.93
CA SER A 191 29.09 8.71 -20.58
C SER A 191 28.40 10.06 -20.40
N VAL A 192 27.14 10.01 -19.96
CA VAL A 192 26.37 11.15 -19.49
C VAL A 192 27.05 11.62 -18.21
N LYS A 193 27.26 12.93 -18.05
CA LYS A 193 27.58 13.51 -16.74
C LYS A 193 26.34 13.34 -15.87
N LEU A 194 26.32 12.25 -15.10
CA LEU A 194 25.31 12.01 -14.08
C LEU A 194 25.40 13.11 -13.02
N ASP A 195 24.24 13.49 -12.47
CA ASP A 195 24.18 14.28 -11.25
C ASP A 195 24.90 13.51 -10.12
N PRO A 196 25.66 14.17 -9.22
CA PRO A 196 26.28 13.50 -8.08
C PRO A 196 25.33 12.59 -7.30
N ALA A 197 24.06 13.01 -7.09
CA ALA A 197 23.07 12.20 -6.39
C ALA A 197 22.67 10.94 -7.19
N GLU A 198 22.63 11.04 -8.52
CA GLU A 198 22.31 9.92 -9.40
C GLU A 198 23.40 8.84 -9.39
N MET A 199 24.65 9.26 -9.23
CA MET A 199 25.81 8.36 -9.19
C MET A 199 25.78 7.43 -7.97
N ASP A 200 25.33 7.92 -6.81
CA ASP A 200 25.20 7.11 -5.59
C ASP A 200 24.16 6.00 -5.75
N TYR A 201 23.02 6.30 -6.38
CA TYR A 201 22.00 5.30 -6.70
C TYR A 201 22.52 4.25 -7.68
N GLU A 202 23.16 4.66 -8.76
CA GLU A 202 23.70 3.74 -9.76
C GLU A 202 24.79 2.83 -9.19
N ASN A 203 25.67 3.35 -8.33
CA ASN A 203 26.68 2.55 -7.64
C ASN A 203 26.02 1.49 -6.74
N THR A 204 25.00 1.88 -5.99
CA THR A 204 24.24 0.97 -5.11
C THR A 204 23.56 -0.13 -5.92
N ILE A 205 22.86 0.25 -6.99
CA ILE A 205 22.19 -0.68 -7.91
C ILE A 205 23.19 -1.64 -8.56
N ALA A 206 24.33 -1.14 -9.02
CA ALA A 206 25.37 -1.97 -9.64
C ALA A 206 25.99 -2.95 -8.64
N GLY A 207 26.13 -2.57 -7.37
CA GLY A 207 26.57 -3.46 -6.30
C GLY A 207 25.55 -4.58 -6.04
N LEU A 208 24.29 -4.21 -5.81
CA LEU A 208 23.20 -5.15 -5.56
C LEU A 208 22.96 -6.11 -6.75
N SER A 209 22.96 -5.58 -7.97
CA SER A 209 22.76 -6.37 -9.19
C SER A 209 23.84 -7.44 -9.37
N ARG A 210 25.11 -7.10 -9.12
CA ARG A 210 26.23 -8.06 -9.17
C ARG A 210 26.07 -9.17 -8.13
N SER A 211 25.62 -8.83 -6.92
CA SER A 211 25.35 -9.83 -5.86
C SER A 211 24.29 -10.84 -6.27
N LEU A 212 23.27 -10.40 -7.02
CA LEU A 212 22.11 -11.20 -7.37
C LEU A 212 22.27 -12.01 -8.68
N GLN A 213 23.27 -11.67 -9.49
CA GLN A 213 23.51 -12.30 -10.78
C GLN A 213 23.80 -13.81 -10.59
N GLY A 214 22.91 -14.67 -11.12
CA GLY A 214 22.99 -16.12 -11.01
C GLY A 214 22.32 -16.72 -9.77
N GLN A 215 21.88 -15.92 -8.80
CA GLN A 215 21.23 -16.38 -7.57
C GLN A 215 19.71 -16.29 -7.63
N LYS A 216 19.18 -15.40 -8.48
CA LYS A 216 17.73 -15.26 -8.69
C LYS A 216 17.05 -16.59 -9.08
N ASP A 217 17.74 -17.39 -9.89
CA ASP A 217 17.19 -18.64 -10.44
C ASP A 217 17.06 -19.76 -9.41
N SER A 218 17.84 -19.72 -8.33
CA SER A 218 17.84 -20.73 -7.27
C SER A 218 16.91 -20.40 -6.11
N VAL A 219 16.55 -19.13 -5.92
CA VAL A 219 15.78 -18.65 -4.77
C VAL A 219 14.30 -18.43 -5.09
N MET A 220 13.96 -18.05 -6.33
CA MET A 220 12.60 -17.68 -6.72
C MET A 220 11.94 -18.74 -7.60
N ALA A 221 10.63 -18.96 -7.44
CA ALA A 221 9.85 -19.81 -8.35
C ALA A 221 9.74 -19.17 -9.76
N VAL A 222 9.45 -19.96 -10.79
CA VAL A 222 9.35 -19.49 -12.19
C VAL A 222 8.39 -18.31 -12.34
N SER A 223 7.20 -18.40 -11.74
CA SER A 223 6.20 -17.33 -11.76
C SER A 223 6.70 -16.04 -11.11
N GLU A 224 7.38 -16.14 -9.96
CA GLU A 224 7.95 -14.99 -9.27
C GLU A 224 9.08 -14.34 -10.07
N ARG A 225 9.89 -15.13 -10.78
CA ARG A 225 10.96 -14.62 -11.64
C ARG A 225 10.41 -13.80 -12.81
N ILE A 226 9.32 -14.26 -13.41
CA ILE A 226 8.63 -13.55 -14.50
C ILE A 226 8.07 -12.22 -13.99
N ALA A 227 7.42 -12.22 -12.82
CA ALA A 227 6.92 -11.00 -12.21
C ALA A 227 8.05 -10.00 -11.90
N PHE A 228 9.14 -10.48 -11.31
CA PHE A 228 10.32 -9.67 -11.05
C PHE A 228 10.94 -9.08 -12.31
N GLU A 229 11.06 -9.86 -13.39
CA GLU A 229 11.60 -9.38 -14.67
C GLU A 229 10.72 -8.30 -15.29
N ARG A 230 9.40 -8.51 -15.25
CA ARG A 230 8.42 -7.53 -15.73
C ARG A 230 8.55 -6.21 -14.95
N ASP A 231 8.58 -6.29 -13.63
CA ASP A 231 8.67 -5.12 -12.76
C ASP A 231 10.02 -4.40 -12.94
N MET A 232 11.11 -5.15 -13.09
CA MET A 232 12.44 -4.61 -13.39
C MET A 232 12.47 -3.90 -14.75
N ALA A 233 11.84 -4.48 -15.78
CA ALA A 233 11.74 -3.87 -17.10
C ALA A 233 10.93 -2.57 -17.08
N LEU A 234 9.84 -2.54 -16.32
CA LEU A 234 9.02 -1.33 -16.12
C LEU A 234 9.85 -0.22 -15.46
N VAL A 235 10.52 -0.51 -14.34
CA VAL A 235 11.34 0.48 -13.62
C VAL A 235 12.50 0.99 -14.48
N ASN A 236 13.18 0.10 -15.21
CA ASN A 236 14.23 0.50 -16.15
C ASN A 236 13.71 1.43 -17.25
N ASN A 237 12.53 1.12 -17.82
CA ASN A 237 11.91 1.97 -18.83
C ASN A 237 11.59 3.37 -18.28
N THR A 238 11.09 3.46 -17.05
CA THR A 238 10.80 4.74 -16.38
C THR A 238 12.09 5.54 -16.15
N ILE A 239 13.17 4.90 -15.67
CA ILE A 239 14.48 5.54 -15.51
C ILE A 239 14.97 6.12 -16.84
N ASP A 240 14.92 5.34 -17.91
CA ASP A 240 15.39 5.78 -19.24
C ASP A 240 14.57 6.95 -19.78
N LYS A 241 13.24 6.91 -19.61
CA LYS A 241 12.34 8.00 -20.01
C LYS A 241 12.61 9.27 -19.20
N MET A 242 12.75 9.17 -17.89
CA MET A 242 12.98 10.34 -17.04
C MET A 242 14.38 10.93 -17.28
N ARG A 243 15.41 10.11 -17.49
CA ARG A 243 16.72 10.57 -17.96
C ARG A 243 16.63 11.31 -19.30
N ALA A 244 15.86 10.78 -20.24
CA ALA A 244 15.64 11.46 -21.51
C ALA A 244 14.89 12.79 -21.35
N GLN A 245 13.93 12.86 -20.43
CA GLN A 245 13.19 14.08 -20.12
C GLN A 245 14.08 15.13 -19.45
N ILE A 246 14.86 14.77 -18.44
CA ILE A 246 15.80 15.68 -17.75
C ILE A 246 16.89 16.18 -18.70
N ARG A 247 17.29 15.39 -19.69
CA ARG A 247 18.20 15.85 -20.75
C ARG A 247 17.59 16.94 -21.63
N LYS A 248 16.27 16.92 -21.83
CA LYS A 248 15.55 17.96 -22.60
C LYS A 248 15.27 19.19 -21.75
N ASP A 249 14.86 18.97 -20.50
CA ASP A 249 14.61 20.03 -19.52
C ASP A 249 15.30 19.71 -18.18
N PRO A 250 16.53 20.24 -17.97
CA PRO A 250 17.26 20.02 -16.73
C PRO A 250 16.58 20.58 -15.48
N ASN A 251 15.63 21.51 -15.62
CA ASN A 251 14.96 22.16 -14.51
C ASN A 251 13.60 21.51 -14.16
N ASP A 252 13.19 20.45 -14.86
CA ASP A 252 11.98 19.69 -14.57
C ASP A 252 12.10 18.95 -13.22
N ALA A 253 11.59 19.59 -12.16
CA ALA A 253 11.59 19.04 -10.80
C ALA A 253 10.76 17.75 -10.69
N SER A 254 9.68 17.64 -11.47
CA SER A 254 8.79 16.49 -11.45
C SER A 254 9.47 15.26 -12.04
N ALA A 255 10.12 15.40 -13.21
CA ALA A 255 10.89 14.32 -13.82
C ALA A 255 12.02 13.85 -12.92
N ARG A 256 12.69 14.77 -12.22
CA ARG A 256 13.76 14.43 -11.25
C ARG A 256 13.23 13.64 -10.06
N GLN A 257 12.07 14.02 -9.52
CA GLN A 257 11.43 13.28 -8.43
C GLN A 257 11.04 11.86 -8.86
N VAL A 258 10.43 11.71 -10.04
CA VAL A 258 10.06 10.40 -10.57
C VAL A 258 11.30 9.54 -10.83
N LEU A 259 12.40 10.14 -11.31
CA LEU A 259 13.68 9.45 -11.49
C LEU A 259 14.20 8.87 -10.17
N TYR A 260 14.27 9.68 -9.11
CA TYR A 260 14.75 9.21 -7.80
C TYR A 260 13.85 8.14 -7.18
N ASN A 261 12.52 8.31 -7.28
CA ASN A 261 11.58 7.28 -6.84
C ASN A 261 11.78 5.97 -7.62
N SER A 262 12.09 6.06 -8.92
CA SER A 262 12.35 4.88 -9.75
C SER A 262 13.65 4.17 -9.35
N TYR A 263 14.70 4.90 -8.98
CA TYR A 263 15.91 4.30 -8.41
C TYR A 263 15.64 3.60 -7.09
N GLN A 264 14.90 4.22 -6.19
CA GLN A 264 14.54 3.62 -4.92
C GLN A 264 13.76 2.31 -5.13
N ASN A 265 12.76 2.35 -6.03
CA ASN A 265 12.00 1.15 -6.39
C ASN A 265 12.92 0.03 -6.90
N LYS A 266 13.90 0.35 -7.75
CA LYS A 266 14.87 -0.61 -8.28
C LYS A 266 15.74 -1.23 -7.18
N ILE A 267 16.28 -0.40 -6.28
CA ILE A 267 17.07 -0.85 -5.13
C ILE A 267 16.23 -1.79 -4.26
N ASP A 268 15.02 -1.37 -3.94
CA ASP A 268 14.11 -2.14 -3.13
C ASP A 268 13.83 -3.49 -3.85
N LEU A 269 13.64 -3.50 -5.17
CA LEU A 269 13.36 -4.72 -5.96
C LEU A 269 14.52 -5.71 -5.81
N LEU A 270 15.76 -5.22 -5.95
CA LEU A 270 16.96 -6.03 -5.75
C LEU A 270 17.07 -6.55 -4.30
N ASN A 271 16.83 -5.70 -3.31
CA ASN A 271 16.85 -6.10 -1.90
C ASN A 271 15.82 -7.18 -1.57
N SER A 272 14.64 -7.17 -2.21
CA SER A 272 13.61 -8.19 -1.98
C SER A 272 14.08 -9.60 -2.36
N VAL A 273 14.91 -9.71 -3.40
CA VAL A 273 15.50 -11.00 -3.81
C VAL A 273 16.57 -11.44 -2.80
N SER A 274 17.38 -10.50 -2.32
CA SER A 274 18.41 -10.76 -1.30
C SER A 274 17.79 -11.23 0.02
N GLN A 275 16.71 -10.59 0.48
CA GLN A 275 16.03 -11.00 1.73
C GLN A 275 15.39 -12.38 1.61
N LYS A 276 14.76 -12.68 0.47
CA LYS A 276 14.25 -14.02 0.20
C LYS A 276 15.37 -15.07 0.23
N GLN A 277 16.56 -14.73 -0.24
CA GLN A 277 17.71 -15.63 -0.16
C GLN A 277 18.12 -15.92 1.28
N GLU A 278 18.23 -14.90 2.13
CA GLU A 278 18.57 -15.09 3.56
C GLU A 278 17.56 -16.00 4.24
N LEU A 279 16.28 -15.82 3.94
CA LEU A 279 15.22 -16.68 4.44
C LEU A 279 15.41 -18.14 3.97
N VAL A 280 15.62 -18.36 2.67
CA VAL A 280 15.82 -19.71 2.11
C VAL A 280 17.10 -20.35 2.64
N ALA A 281 18.16 -19.58 2.86
CA ALA A 281 19.41 -20.05 3.45
C ALA A 281 19.24 -20.42 4.94
N SER A 282 18.44 -19.67 5.69
CA SER A 282 18.16 -19.95 7.12
C SER A 282 17.32 -21.21 7.36
N LEU A 283 16.62 -21.69 6.33
CA LEU A 283 15.77 -22.87 6.38
C LEU A 283 16.49 -24.17 5.94
N ARG A 284 17.75 -24.08 5.51
CA ARG A 284 18.59 -25.23 5.18
C ARG A 284 19.54 -25.56 6.32
#